data_AF-A0A0Z8KG68-F1
#
_entry.id   AF-A0A0Z8KG68-F1
#
_cell.length_a   1.000
_cell.length_b   1.000
_cell.length_c   1.000
_cell.angle_alpha   90.00
_cell.angle_beta   90.00
_cell.angle_gamma   90.00
#
_symmetry.space_group_name_H-M   'P 1'
#
loop_
_entity.id
_entity.type
_entity.pdbx_description
1 polymer ?
#
loop_
_entity_poly.entity_id
_entity_poly.type
_entity_poly.pdbx_seq_one_letter_code
_entity_poly.pdbx_strand_id
1 'polypeptide(L)'
;MTLKTFSDTPNTFTFNYTFKDHDTAQVAGHALMGYMTGTFEQPAIEVYYGNDKVGGDYNRLEVEYVADTELTETFKRICDGFQDYYNDPEQKLEQEYTSKRTEQLKQSETFDSLLKKVVAYELELLDYAERLLSDDPIPMDSETGYSTLDLIGAMGVGLLKSLDKDNKYISLWQYAGRLSQ
;
A
#
# COMPACT_ATOMS: atom_id res chain seq x y z
N MET A 1 -31.32 -3.93 2.62
CA MET A 1 -30.93 -2.57 3.08
C MET A 1 -31.60 -1.57 2.17
N THR A 2 -32.05 -0.43 2.72
CA THR A 2 -32.63 0.66 1.94
C THR A 2 -31.69 1.85 2.07
N LEU A 3 -31.20 2.38 0.95
CA LEU A 3 -30.35 3.57 0.91
C LEU A 3 -31.17 4.81 1.27
N LYS A 4 -30.50 5.83 1.82
CA LYS A 4 -31.12 7.12 2.15
C LYS A 4 -31.12 8.03 0.92
N THR A 5 -32.19 8.79 0.75
CA THR A 5 -32.27 9.88 -0.21
C THR A 5 -31.97 11.21 0.50
N PHE A 6 -31.45 12.18 -0.24
CA PHE A 6 -31.35 13.56 0.24
C PHE A 6 -32.70 14.27 0.13
N SER A 7 -32.87 15.34 0.91
CA SER A 7 -33.97 16.28 0.73
C SER A 7 -33.79 17.08 -0.56
N ASP A 8 -34.83 17.85 -0.94
CA ASP A 8 -34.79 18.71 -2.13
C ASP A 8 -33.81 19.88 -2.00
N THR A 9 -33.33 20.18 -0.78
CA THR A 9 -32.42 21.29 -0.49
C THR A 9 -31.29 20.84 0.45
N PRO A 10 -30.41 19.93 0.00
CA PRO A 10 -29.28 19.49 0.82
C PRO A 10 -28.20 20.57 0.88
N ASN A 11 -27.33 20.48 1.87
CA ASN A 11 -26.22 21.42 2.05
C ASN A 11 -24.89 20.78 1.64
N THR A 12 -23.94 21.62 1.23
CA THR A 12 -22.54 21.22 1.03
C THR A 12 -21.75 21.47 2.31
N PHE A 13 -20.99 20.48 2.74
CA PHE A 13 -20.13 20.52 3.92
C PHE A 13 -18.69 20.22 3.53
N THR A 14 -17.77 20.70 4.36
CA THR A 14 -16.35 20.38 4.25
C THR A 14 -15.88 19.66 5.51
N PHE A 15 -15.01 18.68 5.34
CA PHE A 15 -14.40 17.93 6.44
C PHE A 15 -12.91 17.78 6.17
N ASN A 16 -12.10 18.02 7.21
CA ASN A 16 -10.64 17.94 7.12
C ASN A 16 -10.10 17.05 8.23
N TYR A 17 -9.13 16.21 7.90
CA TYR A 17 -8.47 15.34 8.86
C TYR A 17 -6.99 15.15 8.51
N THR A 18 -6.11 15.30 9.49
CA THR A 18 -4.67 15.08 9.33
C THR A 18 -4.32 13.66 9.73
N PHE A 19 -3.62 12.95 8.85
CA PHE A 19 -2.98 11.67 9.15
C PHE A 19 -1.47 11.82 9.27
N LYS A 20 -0.82 10.74 9.69
CA LYS A 20 0.65 10.68 9.80
C LYS A 20 1.34 10.63 8.43
N ASP A 21 0.70 9.99 7.46
CA ASP A 21 1.23 9.73 6.13
C ASP A 21 0.13 9.73 5.06
N HIS A 22 0.54 9.84 3.80
CA HIS A 22 -0.35 9.86 2.64
C HIS A 22 -1.19 8.59 2.52
N ASP A 23 -0.58 7.43 2.72
CA ASP A 23 -1.22 6.15 2.48
C ASP A 23 -2.40 5.96 3.44
N THR A 24 -2.26 6.35 4.71
CA THR A 24 -3.35 6.33 5.68
C THR A 24 -4.46 7.30 5.27
N ALA A 25 -4.10 8.50 4.80
CA ALA A 25 -5.07 9.47 4.31
C ALA A 25 -5.86 8.92 3.12
N GLN A 26 -5.21 8.24 2.18
CA GLN A 26 -5.86 7.61 1.03
C GLN A 26 -6.81 6.49 1.44
N VAL A 27 -6.39 5.59 2.33
CA VAL A 27 -7.23 4.50 2.83
C VAL A 27 -8.47 5.06 3.53
N ALA A 28 -8.30 6.06 4.40
CA ALA A 28 -9.42 6.72 5.06
C ALA A 28 -10.34 7.45 4.07
N GLY A 29 -9.79 8.12 3.05
CA GLY A 29 -10.56 8.77 1.99
C GLY A 29 -11.46 7.78 1.24
N HIS A 30 -10.93 6.62 0.86
CA HIS A 30 -11.74 5.54 0.26
C HIS A 30 -12.82 5.02 1.20
N ALA A 31 -12.52 4.91 2.50
CA ALA A 31 -13.51 4.49 3.49
C ALA A 31 -14.67 5.51 3.62
N LEU A 32 -14.39 6.81 3.54
CA LEU A 32 -15.44 7.84 3.52
C LEU A 32 -16.30 7.75 2.26
N MET A 33 -15.69 7.58 1.09
CA MET A 33 -16.43 7.36 -0.17
C MET A 33 -17.30 6.10 -0.11
N GLY A 34 -16.76 5.02 0.46
CA GLY A 34 -17.47 3.76 0.68
C GLY A 34 -18.65 3.92 1.64
N TYR A 35 -18.48 4.66 2.74
CA TYR A 35 -19.58 5.00 3.64
C TYR A 35 -20.69 5.78 2.92
N MET A 36 -20.33 6.81 2.14
CA MET A 36 -21.30 7.60 1.38
C MET A 36 -22.08 6.74 0.39
N THR A 37 -21.38 5.92 -0.40
CA THR A 37 -21.97 5.02 -1.41
C THR A 37 -22.80 3.90 -0.78
N GLY A 38 -22.41 3.42 0.41
CA GLY A 38 -23.17 2.41 1.15
C GLY A 38 -24.38 2.96 1.92
N THR A 39 -24.46 4.29 2.10
CA THR A 39 -25.50 4.93 2.91
C THR A 39 -26.54 5.66 2.08
N PHE A 40 -26.14 6.30 0.97
CA PHE A 40 -26.99 7.19 0.18
C PHE A 40 -27.18 6.67 -1.24
N GLU A 41 -28.35 6.93 -1.83
CA GLU A 41 -28.69 6.49 -3.18
C GLU A 41 -27.89 7.23 -4.27
N GLN A 42 -27.65 8.52 -4.08
CA GLN A 42 -26.91 9.38 -5.01
C GLN A 42 -25.86 10.19 -4.23
N PRO A 43 -24.79 9.55 -3.72
CA PRO A 43 -23.79 10.25 -2.92
C PRO A 43 -23.08 11.32 -3.75
N ALA A 44 -22.94 12.52 -3.20
CA ALA A 44 -22.04 13.54 -3.72
C ALA A 44 -20.93 13.75 -2.70
N ILE A 45 -19.73 13.27 -3.04
CA ILE A 45 -18.52 13.39 -2.22
C ILE A 45 -17.31 13.54 -3.14
N GLU A 46 -16.44 14.49 -2.82
CA GLU A 46 -15.16 14.71 -3.46
C GLU A 46 -14.06 14.66 -2.40
N VAL A 47 -12.98 13.97 -2.72
CA VAL A 47 -11.85 13.75 -1.81
C VAL A 47 -10.59 14.32 -2.44
N TYR A 48 -9.90 15.13 -1.66
CA TYR A 48 -8.67 15.81 -2.01
C TYR A 48 -7.59 15.47 -0.98
N TYR A 49 -6.34 15.47 -1.43
CA TYR A 49 -5.18 15.24 -0.58
C TYR A 49 -4.28 16.46 -0.63
N GLY A 50 -4.06 17.06 0.55
CA GLY A 50 -3.18 18.20 0.76
C GLY A 50 -2.06 17.85 1.75
N ASN A 51 -1.14 18.79 2.00
CA ASN A 51 -0.05 18.61 2.96
C ASN A 51 -0.20 19.65 4.09
N ASP A 52 -0.19 19.22 5.35
CA ASP A 52 -0.28 20.12 6.52
C ASP A 52 1.07 20.63 7.04
N LYS A 53 2.17 20.18 6.43
CA LYS A 53 3.58 20.45 6.74
C LYS A 53 4.07 19.85 8.06
N VAL A 54 3.30 18.93 8.65
CA VAL A 54 3.59 18.27 9.93
C VAL A 54 3.80 16.76 9.77
N GLY A 55 3.25 16.14 8.72
CA GLY A 55 3.49 14.72 8.39
C GLY A 55 3.57 14.46 6.89
N GLY A 56 4.59 13.74 6.41
CA GLY A 56 4.69 13.27 5.02
C GLY A 56 4.45 14.31 3.90
N ASP A 57 4.37 13.80 2.66
CA ASP A 57 3.71 14.52 1.59
C ASP A 57 2.23 14.11 1.59
N TYR A 58 1.31 15.02 1.29
CA TYR A 58 -0.12 14.70 1.08
C TYR A 58 -0.85 13.98 2.24
N ASN A 59 -0.55 14.32 3.50
CA ASN A 59 -1.13 13.68 4.69
C ASN A 59 -2.46 14.26 5.19
N ARG A 60 -2.92 15.35 4.59
CA ARG A 60 -4.17 16.02 4.96
C ARG A 60 -5.27 15.56 4.02
N LEU A 61 -6.26 14.89 4.59
CA LEU A 61 -7.49 14.52 3.91
C LEU A 61 -8.46 15.71 3.94
N GLU A 62 -8.89 16.17 2.77
CA GLU A 62 -9.86 17.25 2.60
C GLU A 62 -11.05 16.72 1.81
N VAL A 63 -12.26 16.85 2.34
CA VAL A 63 -13.46 16.24 1.78
C VAL A 63 -14.54 17.27 1.65
N GLU A 64 -15.14 17.35 0.47
CA GLU A 64 -16.38 18.10 0.23
C GLU A 64 -17.51 17.10 0.00
N TYR A 65 -18.66 17.28 0.65
CA TYR A 65 -19.78 16.35 0.52
C TYR A 65 -21.13 17.04 0.67
N VAL A 66 -22.15 16.45 0.04
CA VAL A 66 -23.54 16.91 0.14
C VAL A 66 -24.31 16.02 1.10
N ALA A 67 -25.04 16.63 2.04
CA ALA A 67 -25.93 15.94 2.97
C ALA A 67 -27.04 16.86 3.52
N ASP A 68 -28.09 16.25 4.10
CA ASP A 68 -29.12 17.01 4.84
C ASP A 68 -28.60 17.48 6.20
N THR A 69 -27.75 16.67 6.84
CA THR A 69 -27.12 16.95 8.12
C THR A 69 -25.63 16.69 8.04
N GLU A 70 -24.85 17.53 8.73
CA GLU A 70 -23.40 17.39 8.81
C GLU A 70 -23.00 16.01 9.37
N LEU A 71 -22.01 15.37 8.73
CA LEU A 71 -21.53 14.03 9.05
C LEU A 71 -20.19 14.03 9.79
N THR A 72 -19.73 15.19 10.27
CA THR A 72 -18.39 15.40 10.86
C THR A 72 -18.05 14.39 11.95
N GLU A 73 -18.97 14.08 12.87
CA GLU A 73 -18.72 13.06 13.91
C GLU A 73 -18.54 11.65 13.33
N THR A 74 -19.31 11.31 12.31
CA THR A 74 -19.23 10.01 11.65
C THR A 74 -17.94 9.88 10.87
N PHE A 75 -17.58 10.91 10.09
CA PHE A 75 -16.34 10.94 9.32
C PHE A 75 -15.12 10.93 10.24
N LYS A 76 -15.16 11.71 11.33
CA LYS A 76 -14.11 11.68 12.36
C LYS A 76 -13.95 10.28 12.95
N ARG A 77 -15.04 9.59 13.32
CA ARG A 77 -14.97 8.23 13.86
C ARG A 77 -14.36 7.24 12.86
N ILE A 78 -14.70 7.36 11.57
CA ILE A 78 -14.10 6.53 10.52
C ILE A 78 -12.59 6.81 10.43
N CYS A 79 -12.19 8.09 10.37
CA CYS A 79 -10.78 8.49 10.30
C CYS A 79 -9.98 8.08 11.54
N ASP A 80 -10.54 8.25 12.74
CA ASP A 80 -9.93 7.84 14.01
C ASP A 80 -9.63 6.33 14.00
N GLY A 81 -10.48 5.52 13.36
CA GLY A 81 -10.25 4.07 13.18
C GLY A 81 -9.02 3.71 12.35
N PHE A 82 -8.48 4.65 11.56
CA PHE A 82 -7.29 4.46 10.75
C PHE A 82 -6.02 5.09 11.36
N GLN A 83 -6.10 5.77 12.51
CA GLN A 83 -4.93 6.39 13.13
C GLN A 83 -3.79 5.38 13.43
N ASP A 84 -4.18 4.16 13.78
CA ASP A 84 -3.26 3.06 14.11
C ASP A 84 -3.13 2.04 12.98
N TYR A 85 -3.64 2.34 11.79
CA TYR A 85 -3.70 1.40 10.66
C TYR A 85 -2.33 0.79 10.33
N TYR A 86 -1.24 1.55 10.54
CA TYR A 86 0.15 1.10 10.32
C TYR A 86 0.98 0.93 11.59
N ASN A 87 0.35 0.75 12.75
CA ASN A 87 1.09 0.38 13.96
C ASN A 87 1.52 -1.10 13.96
N ASP A 88 1.13 -1.89 12.95
CA ASP A 88 1.70 -3.19 12.67
C ASP A 88 3.14 -3.02 12.11
N PRO A 89 4.18 -3.49 12.84
CA PRO A 89 5.56 -3.40 12.37
C PRO A 89 5.80 -4.06 11.00
N GLU A 90 5.01 -5.06 10.61
CA GLU A 90 5.14 -5.76 9.32
C GLU A 90 4.71 -4.86 8.16
N GLN A 91 3.51 -4.30 8.27
CA GLN A 91 2.96 -3.40 7.26
C GLN A 91 3.85 -2.16 7.10
N LYS A 92 4.41 -1.64 8.21
CA LYS A 92 5.34 -0.52 8.17
C LYS A 92 6.62 -0.82 7.37
N LEU A 93 7.20 -2.01 7.53
CA LEU A 93 8.41 -2.41 6.80
C LEU A 93 8.14 -2.58 5.30
N GLU A 94 7.06 -3.28 4.94
CA GLU A 94 6.72 -3.53 3.54
C GLU A 94 6.42 -2.24 2.79
N GLN A 95 5.78 -1.28 3.44
CA GLN A 95 5.52 0.04 2.87
C GLN A 95 6.78 0.86 2.69
N GLU A 96 7.62 0.93 3.71
CA GLU A 96 8.88 1.66 3.62
C GLU A 96 9.78 1.06 2.53
N TYR A 97 9.78 -0.27 2.40
CA TYR A 97 10.44 -0.97 1.30
C TYR A 97 9.83 -0.60 -0.05
N THR A 98 8.50 -0.70 -0.19
CA THR A 98 7.77 -0.42 -1.43
C THR A 98 8.02 1.00 -1.92
N SER A 99 7.86 2.00 -1.04
CA SER A 99 8.06 3.41 -1.37
C SER A 99 9.50 3.69 -1.80
N LYS A 100 10.50 3.30 -0.98
CA LYS A 100 11.91 3.53 -1.28
C LYS A 100 12.38 2.75 -2.51
N ARG A 101 11.92 1.51 -2.69
CA ARG A 101 12.30 0.68 -3.84
C ARG A 101 11.69 1.22 -5.13
N THR A 102 10.45 1.71 -5.08
CA THR A 102 9.79 2.34 -6.23
C THR A 102 10.56 3.58 -6.68
N GLU A 103 10.94 4.46 -5.75
CA GLU A 103 11.76 5.63 -6.08
C GLU A 103 13.13 5.25 -6.64
N GLN A 104 13.78 4.24 -6.05
CA GLN A 104 15.05 3.74 -6.57
C GLN A 104 14.91 3.18 -8.00
N LEU A 105 13.85 2.43 -8.30
CA LEU A 105 13.60 1.88 -9.62
C LEU A 105 13.28 2.97 -10.64
N LYS A 106 12.48 3.99 -10.28
CA LYS A 106 12.24 5.17 -11.14
C LYS A 106 13.53 5.86 -11.55
N GLN A 107 14.52 5.91 -10.66
CA GLN A 107 15.81 6.57 -10.89
C GLN A 107 16.82 5.71 -11.66
N SER A 108 16.74 4.39 -11.53
CA SER A 108 17.77 3.46 -12.04
C SER A 108 17.36 2.62 -13.23
N GLU A 109 16.07 2.51 -13.54
CA GLU A 109 15.54 1.62 -14.58
C GLU A 109 14.74 2.37 -15.64
N THR A 110 14.72 1.80 -16.84
CA THR A 110 13.80 2.21 -17.91
C THR A 110 12.53 1.38 -17.88
N PHE A 111 11.46 1.86 -18.52
CA PHE A 111 10.21 1.09 -18.62
C PHE A 111 10.41 -0.29 -19.26
N ASP A 112 11.21 -0.38 -20.33
CA ASP A 112 11.55 -1.67 -20.97
C ASP A 112 12.33 -2.61 -20.05
N SER A 113 13.22 -2.08 -19.21
CA SER A 113 13.93 -2.87 -18.20
C SER A 113 12.97 -3.41 -17.15
N LEU A 114 12.06 -2.56 -16.66
CA LEU A 114 11.02 -2.97 -15.71
C LEU A 114 10.11 -4.04 -16.29
N LEU A 115 9.66 -3.91 -17.55
CA LEU A 115 8.87 -4.93 -18.22
C LEU A 115 9.59 -6.28 -18.27
N LYS A 116 10.87 -6.29 -18.63
CA LYS A 116 11.67 -7.53 -18.65
C LYS A 116 11.78 -8.15 -17.26
N LYS A 117 11.97 -7.33 -16.21
CA LYS A 117 12.00 -7.83 -14.82
C LYS A 117 10.65 -8.39 -14.39
N VAL A 118 9.54 -7.72 -14.72
CA VAL A 118 8.18 -8.22 -14.43
C VAL A 118 7.97 -9.60 -15.06
N VAL A 119 8.28 -9.77 -16.34
CA VAL A 119 8.18 -11.08 -17.02
C VAL A 119 9.09 -12.12 -16.36
N ALA A 120 10.29 -11.76 -15.93
CA ALA A 120 11.18 -12.68 -15.22
C ALA A 120 10.60 -13.11 -13.85
N TYR A 121 10.01 -12.18 -13.09
CA TYR A 121 9.30 -12.53 -11.86
C TYR A 121 8.08 -13.40 -12.09
N GLU A 122 7.30 -13.15 -13.16
CA GLU A 122 6.16 -14.00 -13.53
C GLU A 122 6.61 -15.44 -13.81
N LEU A 123 7.75 -15.64 -14.48
CA LEU A 123 8.30 -16.97 -14.74
C LEU A 123 8.71 -17.70 -13.46
N GLU A 124 9.35 -17.03 -12.49
CA GLU A 124 9.67 -17.63 -11.19
C GLU A 124 8.40 -18.04 -10.44
N LEU A 125 7.36 -17.19 -10.42
CA LEU A 125 6.10 -17.50 -9.77
C LEU A 125 5.39 -18.70 -10.43
N LEU A 126 5.48 -18.82 -11.76
CA LEU A 126 4.95 -19.96 -12.49
C LEU A 126 5.73 -21.25 -12.16
N ASP A 127 7.06 -21.20 -12.05
CA ASP A 127 7.86 -22.35 -11.60
C ASP A 127 7.46 -22.78 -10.18
N TYR A 128 7.21 -21.82 -9.28
CA TYR A 128 6.74 -22.11 -7.93
C TYR A 128 5.38 -22.78 -7.93
N ALA A 129 4.44 -22.26 -8.73
CA ALA A 129 3.11 -22.85 -8.86
C ALA A 129 3.18 -24.27 -9.43
N GLU A 130 3.97 -24.51 -10.48
CA GLU A 130 4.14 -25.84 -11.09
C GLU A 130 4.68 -26.85 -10.09
N ARG A 131 5.75 -26.50 -9.36
CA ARG A 131 6.32 -27.38 -8.33
C ARG A 131 5.34 -27.72 -7.22
N LEU A 132 4.50 -26.76 -6.81
CA LEU A 132 3.51 -26.94 -5.75
C LEU A 132 2.28 -27.74 -6.20
N LEU A 133 1.87 -27.60 -7.46
CA LEU A 133 0.66 -28.22 -7.99
C LEU A 133 0.92 -29.55 -8.72
N SER A 134 2.17 -29.90 -8.98
CA SER A 134 2.55 -31.17 -9.61
C SER A 134 2.13 -32.38 -8.76
N ASP A 135 1.67 -33.45 -9.43
CA ASP A 135 1.40 -34.75 -8.82
C ASP A 135 2.68 -35.38 -8.22
N ASP A 136 3.84 -35.03 -8.80
CA ASP A 136 5.18 -35.36 -8.32
C ASP A 136 5.92 -34.05 -7.95
N PRO A 137 5.65 -33.46 -6.77
CA PRO A 137 6.17 -32.14 -6.41
C PRO A 137 7.69 -32.17 -6.21
N ILE A 138 8.39 -31.26 -6.89
CA ILE A 138 9.83 -31.05 -6.72
C ILE A 138 10.03 -30.03 -5.60
N PRO A 139 10.73 -30.39 -4.49
CA PRO A 139 10.99 -29.45 -3.40
C PRO A 139 11.73 -28.20 -3.89
N MET A 140 11.43 -27.04 -3.32
CA MET A 140 12.28 -25.86 -3.49
C MET A 140 13.63 -26.10 -2.80
N ASP A 141 14.70 -25.79 -3.51
CA ASP A 141 16.08 -25.85 -3.01
C ASP A 141 16.67 -24.43 -2.87
N SER A 142 17.90 -24.35 -2.37
CA SER A 142 18.57 -23.05 -2.20
C SER A 142 18.86 -22.35 -3.52
N GLU A 143 19.08 -23.10 -4.61
CA GLU A 143 19.33 -22.53 -5.95
C GLU A 143 18.13 -21.73 -6.44
N THR A 144 16.94 -22.25 -6.18
CA THR A 144 15.68 -21.57 -6.45
C THR A 144 15.60 -20.22 -5.69
N GLY A 145 16.03 -20.19 -4.43
CA GLY A 145 16.12 -18.96 -3.64
C GLY A 145 17.16 -17.96 -4.15
N TYR A 146 18.32 -18.44 -4.65
CA TYR A 146 19.36 -17.57 -5.21
C TYR A 146 18.91 -16.91 -6.52
N SER A 147 18.28 -17.66 -7.44
CA SER A 147 17.73 -17.12 -8.69
C SER A 147 16.77 -15.95 -8.43
N THR A 148 15.89 -16.08 -7.45
CA THR A 148 14.99 -15.00 -7.04
C THR A 148 15.75 -13.79 -6.47
N LEU A 149 16.77 -13.99 -5.63
CA LEU A 149 17.58 -12.88 -5.10
C LEU A 149 18.39 -12.17 -6.18
N ASP A 150 18.87 -12.88 -7.19
CA ASP A 150 19.58 -12.32 -8.34
C ASP A 150 18.66 -11.42 -9.18
N LEU A 151 17.40 -11.82 -9.38
CA LEU A 151 16.38 -11.01 -10.06
C LEU A 151 16.05 -9.72 -9.29
N ILE A 152 15.97 -9.80 -7.96
CA ILE A 152 15.77 -8.63 -7.07
C ILE A 152 16.99 -7.69 -7.14
N GLY A 153 18.17 -8.26 -7.22
CA GLY A 153 19.46 -7.59 -7.31
C GLY A 153 19.92 -6.99 -5.98
N ALA A 154 21.23 -6.73 -5.89
CA ALA A 154 21.89 -6.28 -4.66
C ALA A 154 21.27 -5.02 -4.04
N MET A 155 20.78 -4.09 -4.87
CA MET A 155 20.12 -2.87 -4.39
C MET A 155 18.81 -3.14 -3.65
N GLY A 156 17.97 -4.04 -4.19
CA GLY A 156 16.71 -4.41 -3.54
C GLY A 156 16.95 -5.16 -2.25
N VAL A 157 17.82 -6.17 -2.29
CA VAL A 157 18.16 -6.96 -1.10
C VAL A 157 18.83 -6.10 -0.01
N GLY A 158 19.74 -5.21 -0.41
CA GLY A 158 20.40 -4.27 0.51
C GLY A 158 19.41 -3.30 1.17
N LEU A 159 18.41 -2.82 0.42
CA LEU A 159 17.35 -1.98 0.97
C LEU A 159 16.51 -2.75 2.00
N LEU A 160 16.04 -3.96 1.68
CA LEU A 160 15.29 -4.81 2.62
C LEU A 160 16.08 -5.02 3.92
N LYS A 161 17.35 -5.40 3.81
CA LYS A 161 18.26 -5.57 4.96
C LYS A 161 18.38 -4.30 5.80
N SER A 162 18.40 -3.13 5.18
CA SER A 162 18.52 -1.86 5.89
C SER A 162 17.25 -1.51 6.69
N LEU A 163 16.09 -1.97 6.24
CA LEU A 163 14.77 -1.69 6.83
C LEU A 163 14.35 -2.74 7.87
N ASP A 164 14.76 -4.00 7.68
CA ASP A 164 14.44 -5.13 8.56
C ASP A 164 15.22 -5.11 9.88
N LYS A 165 14.91 -4.14 10.75
CA LYS A 165 15.58 -3.97 12.06
C LYS A 165 15.34 -5.12 13.03
N ASP A 166 14.19 -5.78 12.89
CA ASP A 166 13.78 -6.89 13.75
C ASP A 166 14.23 -8.26 13.22
N ASN A 167 14.96 -8.29 12.10
CA ASN A 167 15.48 -9.50 11.46
C ASN A 167 14.40 -10.52 11.08
N LYS A 168 13.21 -10.07 10.67
CA LYS A 168 12.11 -10.93 10.21
C LYS A 168 12.49 -11.73 8.96
N TYR A 169 13.34 -11.14 8.11
CA TYR A 169 13.79 -11.70 6.84
C TYR A 169 15.26 -12.12 6.90
N ILE A 170 15.75 -12.56 8.07
CA ILE A 170 17.17 -12.88 8.32
C ILE A 170 17.77 -13.84 7.29
N SER A 171 17.04 -14.87 6.91
CA SER A 171 17.47 -15.84 5.91
C SER A 171 17.75 -15.16 4.56
N LEU A 172 16.86 -14.27 4.10
CA LEU A 172 16.99 -13.63 2.78
C LEU A 172 18.28 -12.82 2.66
N TRP A 173 18.64 -12.05 3.68
CA TRP A 173 19.85 -11.22 3.60
C TRP A 173 21.14 -11.93 4.00
N GLN A 174 21.08 -13.03 4.76
CA GLN A 174 22.25 -13.88 5.05
C GLN A 174 22.73 -14.62 3.80
N TYR A 175 21.81 -15.08 2.95
CA TYR A 175 22.15 -15.78 1.72
C TYR A 175 22.71 -14.85 0.63
N ALA A 176 22.22 -13.61 0.53
CA ALA A 176 22.76 -12.62 -0.40
C ALA A 176 24.23 -12.22 -0.15
N GLY A 177 24.73 -12.36 1.08
CA GLY A 177 26.14 -12.13 1.42
C GLY A 177 27.12 -13.14 0.81
N ARG A 178 26.62 -14.22 0.18
CA ARG A 178 27.42 -15.23 -0.52
C ARG A 178 27.60 -14.95 -2.02
N LEU A 179 26.81 -14.04 -2.60
CA LEU A 179 26.90 -13.64 -4.02
C LEU A 179 28.03 -12.63 -4.28
N SER A 180 28.70 -12.15 -3.23
CA SER A 180 29.83 -11.21 -3.28
C SER A 180 31.20 -11.86 -2.99
N GLN A 181 31.32 -13.20 -3.09
CA GLN A 181 32.58 -13.95 -2.98
C GLN A 181 32.92 -14.63 -4.30
#